data_AF-A0A9W9ZY94-F1
#
_entry.id   AF-A0A9W9ZY94-F1
#
_cell.length_a   1.000
_cell.length_b   1.000
_cell.length_c   1.000
_cell.angle_alpha   90.00
_cell.angle_beta   90.00
_cell.angle_gamma   90.00
#
_symmetry.space_group_name_H-M   'P 1'
#
loop_
_entity.id
_entity.type
_entity.pdbx_description
1 polymer ?
#
loop_
_entity_poly.entity_id
_entity_poly.type
_entity_poly.pdbx_seq_one_letter_code
_entity_poly.pdbx_strand_id
1 'polypeptide(L)'
;MSYLHSNWRDLEAWRSEGLPLTTMSNEAAKMYDASLTQYTGWYDDPNIDGIEGSISKMIAADPDFVMGHVFSCGLDLISSGKGIHIDQELKSNMHALESLAAKSNITNREKLHVKAVKEWAEGNTAQACLTWEDILMANPTDMFAVKMAHDSYFYLGYQSQIRDSIARVLPQWREDIPLYGYLQGMYAFGLVETGFYKEAEKHALKGLELNPRDCWCTHAEAHVIEMEGRQDDGISFLSKTINDWTMGAMLACHNYWHWALYHIEKGEHQAAMDIYDEEVGKRCHSGAMLDLVDASSLLYRLQMEGVDVGARWKELYHLWESHTDDHIWYVRDRAE
;
A
#
# COMPACT_ATOMS: atom_id res chain seq x y z
N MET A 1 21.98 -11.95 -1.74
CA MET A 1 20.76 -12.76 -1.93
C MET A 1 19.73 -11.85 -2.56
N SER A 2 18.99 -12.30 -3.57
CA SER A 2 17.87 -11.51 -4.09
C SER A 2 16.85 -11.37 -2.97
N TYR A 3 16.68 -10.16 -2.43
CA TYR A 3 15.61 -9.86 -1.47
C TYR A 3 14.24 -9.80 -2.15
N LEU A 4 14.22 -9.82 -3.49
CA LEU A 4 13.00 -9.97 -4.28
C LEU A 4 12.60 -11.44 -4.24
N HIS A 5 11.40 -11.71 -3.70
CA HIS A 5 10.74 -13.00 -3.86
C HIS A 5 10.70 -13.30 -5.36
N SER A 6 11.36 -14.36 -5.81
CA SER A 6 11.48 -14.68 -7.25
C SER A 6 10.90 -16.06 -7.57
N ASN A 7 10.39 -16.76 -6.55
CA ASN A 7 9.82 -18.09 -6.65
C ASN A 7 8.33 -17.98 -6.37
N TRP A 8 7.60 -17.47 -7.36
CA TRP A 8 6.17 -17.27 -7.28
C TRP A 8 5.40 -18.60 -7.14
N ARG A 9 4.42 -18.61 -6.25
CA ARG A 9 3.55 -19.77 -5.96
C ARG A 9 2.81 -20.21 -7.22
N ASP A 10 2.92 -21.50 -7.53
CA ASP A 10 2.09 -22.13 -8.55
C ASP A 10 0.77 -22.68 -7.96
N LEU A 11 -0.03 -23.36 -8.78
CA LEU A 11 -1.32 -23.90 -8.33
C LEU A 11 -1.21 -24.90 -7.19
N GLU A 12 -0.13 -25.67 -7.11
CA GLU A 12 0.06 -26.65 -6.04
C GLU A 12 0.42 -25.96 -4.72
N ALA A 13 1.29 -24.95 -4.78
CA ALA A 13 1.63 -24.11 -3.64
C ALA A 13 0.40 -23.37 -3.07
N TRP A 14 -0.42 -22.74 -3.92
CA TRP A 14 -1.66 -22.09 -3.48
C TRP A 14 -2.66 -23.07 -2.83
N ARG A 15 -2.76 -24.30 -3.34
CA ARG A 15 -3.62 -25.35 -2.76
C ARG A 15 -3.09 -25.85 -1.42
N SER A 16 -1.78 -26.04 -1.29
CA SER A 16 -1.16 -26.54 -0.05
C SER A 16 -1.28 -25.54 1.10
N GLU A 17 -1.35 -24.25 0.79
CA GLU A 17 -1.64 -23.16 1.74
C GLU A 17 -3.14 -23.01 2.07
N GLY A 18 -4.02 -23.85 1.50
CA GLY A 18 -5.46 -23.78 1.75
C GLY A 18 -6.17 -22.63 1.03
N LEU A 19 -5.53 -22.06 0.01
CA LEU A 19 -5.99 -20.91 -0.76
C LEU A 19 -6.09 -21.27 -2.26
N PRO A 20 -6.90 -22.28 -2.63
CA PRO A 20 -6.97 -22.76 -4.01
C PRO A 20 -7.48 -21.67 -4.97
N LEU A 21 -6.81 -21.54 -6.12
CA LEU A 21 -7.24 -20.70 -7.24
C LEU A 21 -7.94 -21.56 -8.30
N THR A 22 -8.97 -21.03 -8.96
CA THR A 22 -9.73 -21.79 -9.97
C THR A 22 -9.15 -21.78 -11.37
N THR A 23 -8.10 -20.99 -11.62
CA THR A 23 -7.35 -21.10 -12.88
C THR A 23 -6.69 -22.47 -13.02
N MET A 24 -6.58 -22.93 -14.26
CA MET A 24 -5.82 -24.13 -14.62
C MET A 24 -4.41 -23.78 -15.14
N SER A 25 -4.09 -22.48 -15.25
CA SER A 25 -2.82 -21.98 -15.75
C SER A 25 -1.85 -21.74 -14.58
N ASN A 26 -0.77 -22.52 -14.54
CA ASN A 26 0.32 -22.28 -13.59
C ASN A 26 0.98 -20.91 -13.81
N GLU A 27 1.01 -20.42 -15.04
CA GLU A 27 1.56 -19.10 -15.34
C GLU A 27 0.67 -17.99 -14.74
N ALA A 28 -0.65 -18.10 -14.88
CA ALA A 28 -1.58 -17.14 -14.27
C ALA A 28 -1.47 -17.14 -12.74
N ALA A 29 -1.35 -18.32 -12.10
CA ALA A 29 -1.16 -18.42 -10.65
C ALA A 29 0.16 -17.80 -10.16
N LYS A 30 1.25 -17.99 -10.92
CA LYS A 30 2.55 -17.38 -10.61
C LYS A 30 2.52 -15.87 -10.78
N MET A 31 1.94 -15.38 -11.87
CA MET A 31 1.82 -13.94 -12.09
C MET A 31 0.90 -13.28 -11.08
N TYR A 32 -0.17 -13.97 -10.63
CA TYR A 32 -0.98 -13.51 -9.50
C TYR A 32 -0.17 -13.33 -8.22
N ASP A 33 0.68 -14.31 -7.88
CA ASP A 33 1.55 -14.21 -6.70
C ASP A 33 2.61 -13.11 -6.85
N ALA A 34 3.14 -12.92 -8.06
CA ALA A 34 4.06 -11.84 -8.37
C ALA A 34 3.41 -10.45 -8.24
N SER A 35 2.20 -10.27 -8.80
CA SER A 35 1.42 -9.04 -8.67
C SER A 35 1.07 -8.76 -7.20
N LEU A 36 0.63 -9.78 -6.46
CA LEU A 36 0.30 -9.67 -5.05
C LEU A 36 1.51 -9.28 -4.21
N THR A 37 2.68 -9.84 -4.50
CA THR A 37 3.91 -9.50 -3.77
C THR A 37 4.35 -8.07 -4.03
N GLN A 38 4.34 -7.63 -5.29
CA GLN A 38 4.66 -6.25 -5.68
C GLN A 38 3.67 -5.25 -5.05
N TYR A 39 2.38 -5.56 -5.04
CA TYR A 39 1.36 -4.74 -4.39
C TYR A 39 1.53 -4.71 -2.86
N THR A 40 1.85 -5.85 -2.25
CA THR A 40 2.05 -5.92 -0.79
C THR A 40 3.26 -5.11 -0.36
N GLY A 41 4.36 -5.17 -1.11
CA GLY A 41 5.60 -4.46 -0.81
C GLY A 41 5.75 -3.08 -1.44
N TRP A 42 4.78 -2.64 -2.24
CA TRP A 42 4.80 -1.38 -3.00
C TRP A 42 6.09 -1.13 -3.78
N TYR A 43 6.50 -2.13 -4.57
CA TYR A 43 7.67 -2.05 -5.44
C TYR A 43 7.36 -2.64 -6.81
N ASP A 44 8.11 -2.19 -7.81
CA ASP A 44 8.09 -2.79 -9.15
C ASP A 44 9.32 -3.66 -9.37
N ASP A 45 9.10 -4.92 -9.76
CA ASP A 45 10.15 -5.84 -10.18
C ASP A 45 10.45 -5.63 -11.68
N PRO A 46 11.64 -5.11 -12.04
CA PRO A 46 11.97 -4.86 -13.44
C PRO A 46 12.07 -6.14 -14.27
N ASN A 47 12.23 -7.32 -13.67
CA ASN A 47 12.34 -8.58 -14.41
C ASN A 47 10.99 -9.05 -14.99
N ILE A 48 9.88 -8.52 -14.50
CA ILE A 48 8.53 -8.86 -14.94
C ILE A 48 7.74 -7.65 -15.45
N ASP A 49 8.45 -6.55 -15.73
CA ASP A 49 7.91 -5.27 -16.19
C ASP A 49 6.97 -4.63 -15.15
N GLY A 50 7.32 -4.75 -13.86
CA GLY A 50 6.57 -4.17 -12.74
C GLY A 50 5.22 -4.84 -12.48
N ILE A 51 4.39 -4.17 -11.69
CA ILE A 51 3.06 -4.68 -11.37
C ILE A 51 2.16 -4.77 -12.61
N GLU A 52 2.19 -3.76 -13.49
CA GLU A 52 1.41 -3.74 -14.74
C GLU A 52 1.80 -4.90 -15.68
N GLY A 53 3.10 -5.17 -15.80
CA GLY A 53 3.61 -6.28 -16.59
C GLY A 53 3.17 -7.64 -16.07
N SER A 54 3.21 -7.83 -14.75
CA SER A 54 2.74 -9.05 -14.11
C SER A 54 1.23 -9.26 -14.28
N ILE A 55 0.42 -8.20 -14.16
CA ILE A 55 -1.03 -8.25 -14.41
C ILE A 55 -1.32 -8.59 -15.88
N SER A 56 -0.62 -7.93 -16.80
CA SER A 56 -0.79 -8.18 -18.25
C SER A 56 -0.46 -9.65 -18.61
N LYS A 57 0.63 -10.20 -18.06
CA LYS A 57 1.01 -11.61 -18.26
C LYS A 57 0.01 -12.57 -17.61
N MET A 58 -0.51 -12.24 -16.42
CA MET A 58 -1.54 -13.02 -15.72
C MET A 58 -2.81 -13.16 -16.57
N ILE A 59 -3.36 -12.05 -17.07
CA ILE A 59 -4.58 -12.05 -17.87
C ILE A 59 -4.36 -12.70 -19.25
N ALA A 60 -3.19 -12.51 -19.85
CA ALA A 60 -2.84 -13.18 -21.10
C ALA A 60 -2.73 -14.71 -20.95
N ALA A 61 -2.25 -15.19 -19.80
CA ALA A 61 -2.08 -16.61 -19.51
C ALA A 61 -3.41 -17.33 -19.20
N ASP A 62 -4.40 -16.63 -18.65
CA ASP A 62 -5.76 -17.12 -18.47
C ASP A 62 -6.77 -15.95 -18.46
N PRO A 63 -7.39 -15.63 -19.62
CA PRO A 63 -8.35 -14.54 -19.73
C PRO A 63 -9.62 -14.72 -18.87
N ASP A 64 -9.93 -15.95 -18.47
CA ASP A 64 -11.11 -16.29 -17.66
C ASP A 64 -10.75 -16.43 -16.16
N PHE A 65 -9.53 -16.03 -15.76
CA PHE A 65 -9.09 -16.10 -14.37
C PHE A 65 -9.72 -15.03 -13.50
N VAL A 66 -10.81 -15.41 -12.80
CA VAL A 66 -11.60 -14.51 -11.95
C VAL A 66 -10.75 -13.74 -10.93
N MET A 67 -9.84 -14.39 -10.20
CA MET A 67 -9.01 -13.67 -9.22
C MET A 67 -8.01 -12.71 -9.86
N GLY A 68 -7.61 -12.95 -11.10
CA GLY A 68 -6.79 -11.99 -11.85
C GLY A 68 -7.57 -10.71 -12.15
N HIS A 69 -8.84 -10.84 -12.57
CA HIS A 69 -9.74 -9.69 -12.79
C HIS A 69 -10.11 -8.99 -11.47
N VAL A 70 -10.35 -9.74 -10.39
CA VAL A 70 -10.52 -9.18 -9.03
C VAL A 70 -9.32 -8.33 -8.65
N PHE A 71 -8.10 -8.85 -8.84
CA PHE A 71 -6.87 -8.14 -8.49
C PHE A 71 -6.73 -6.85 -9.29
N SER A 72 -6.87 -6.92 -10.61
CA SER A 72 -6.77 -5.76 -11.50
C SER A 72 -7.78 -4.68 -11.14
N CYS A 73 -9.07 -5.04 -11.02
CA CYS A 73 -10.11 -4.06 -10.69
C CYS A 73 -9.95 -3.50 -9.27
N GLY A 74 -9.59 -4.36 -8.31
CA GLY A 74 -9.37 -3.96 -6.92
C GLY A 74 -8.21 -2.97 -6.77
N LEU A 75 -7.10 -3.25 -7.47
CA LEU A 75 -5.95 -2.35 -7.49
C LEU A 75 -6.32 -0.99 -8.09
N ASP A 76 -6.95 -0.97 -9.27
CA ASP A 76 -7.37 0.27 -9.94
C ASP A 76 -8.28 1.11 -9.03
N LEU A 77 -9.23 0.47 -8.35
CA LEU A 77 -10.17 1.14 -7.45
C LEU A 77 -9.51 1.77 -6.22
N ILE A 78 -8.43 1.17 -5.71
CA ILE A 78 -7.72 1.66 -4.52
C ILE A 78 -6.64 2.68 -4.91
N SER A 79 -5.96 2.50 -6.05
CA SER A 79 -4.78 3.30 -6.41
C SER A 79 -5.06 4.50 -7.31
N SER A 80 -6.08 4.43 -8.18
CA SER A 80 -6.22 5.42 -9.26
C SER A 80 -6.93 6.72 -8.86
N GLY A 81 -7.61 6.74 -7.71
CA GLY A 81 -8.51 7.84 -7.31
C GLY A 81 -9.77 7.95 -8.18
N LYS A 82 -9.94 7.08 -9.19
CA LYS A 82 -11.05 7.11 -10.15
C LYS A 82 -12.07 6.02 -9.84
N GLY A 83 -13.34 6.40 -9.88
CA GLY A 83 -14.46 5.47 -9.73
C GLY A 83 -15.09 5.07 -11.06
N ILE A 84 -15.90 4.00 -11.03
CA ILE A 84 -16.66 3.47 -12.18
C ILE A 84 -17.62 4.48 -12.84
N HIS A 85 -17.89 5.61 -12.19
CA HIS A 85 -18.74 6.67 -12.73
C HIS A 85 -18.01 7.58 -13.72
N ILE A 86 -16.69 7.74 -13.56
CA ILE A 86 -15.85 8.61 -14.38
C ILE A 86 -15.06 7.76 -15.37
N ASP A 87 -14.51 6.63 -14.92
CA ASP A 87 -13.68 5.75 -15.74
C ASP A 87 -14.52 4.66 -16.44
N GLN A 88 -14.66 4.77 -17.77
CA GLN A 88 -15.43 3.81 -18.57
C GLN A 88 -14.72 2.47 -18.75
N GLU A 89 -13.38 2.44 -18.72
CA GLU A 89 -12.61 1.22 -18.83
C GLU A 89 -12.77 0.38 -17.56
N LEU A 90 -12.59 1.01 -16.39
CA LEU A 90 -12.83 0.37 -15.11
C LEU A 90 -14.27 -0.15 -14.98
N LYS A 91 -15.26 0.64 -15.41
CA LYS A 91 -16.66 0.20 -15.45
C LYS A 91 -16.86 -1.03 -16.34
N SER A 92 -16.23 -1.06 -17.51
CA SER A 92 -16.29 -2.22 -18.42
C SER A 92 -15.63 -3.45 -17.80
N ASN A 93 -14.46 -3.27 -17.17
CA ASN A 93 -13.73 -4.34 -16.49
C ASN A 93 -14.54 -4.92 -15.32
N MET A 94 -15.21 -4.08 -14.52
CA MET A 94 -16.13 -4.52 -13.47
C MET A 94 -17.30 -5.34 -14.02
N HIS A 95 -17.93 -4.90 -15.12
CA HIS A 95 -18.99 -5.67 -15.77
C HIS A 95 -18.49 -7.01 -16.32
N ALA A 96 -17.28 -7.06 -16.87
CA ALA A 96 -16.65 -8.29 -17.33
C ALA A 96 -16.39 -9.25 -16.16
N LEU A 97 -15.85 -8.75 -15.04
CA LEU A 97 -15.64 -9.51 -13.81
C LEU A 97 -16.94 -10.14 -13.30
N GLU A 98 -18.02 -9.36 -13.19
CA GLU A 98 -19.33 -9.87 -12.75
C GLU A 98 -19.87 -10.96 -13.68
N SER A 99 -19.78 -10.74 -15.00
CA SER A 99 -20.24 -11.69 -16.02
C SER A 99 -19.44 -13.00 -15.99
N LEU A 100 -18.13 -12.91 -15.78
CA LEU A 100 -17.23 -14.05 -15.68
C LEU A 100 -17.50 -14.84 -14.40
N ALA A 101 -17.58 -14.16 -13.25
CA ALA A 101 -17.88 -14.79 -11.96
C ALA A 101 -19.24 -15.51 -11.95
N ALA A 102 -20.24 -14.99 -12.65
CA ALA A 102 -21.56 -15.62 -12.77
C ALA A 102 -21.56 -16.91 -13.61
N LYS A 103 -20.62 -17.05 -14.55
CA LYS A 103 -20.54 -18.21 -15.47
C LYS A 103 -19.54 -19.27 -14.99
N SER A 104 -18.57 -18.88 -14.17
CA SER A 104 -17.51 -19.75 -13.68
C SER A 104 -17.91 -20.48 -12.40
N ASN A 105 -17.41 -21.72 -12.23
CA ASN A 105 -17.56 -22.45 -10.99
C ASN A 105 -16.45 -22.06 -10.00
N ILE A 106 -16.61 -20.89 -9.37
CA ILE A 106 -15.64 -20.33 -8.43
C ILE A 106 -15.87 -20.75 -6.96
N THR A 107 -14.79 -20.73 -6.17
CA THR A 107 -14.83 -21.03 -4.73
C THR A 107 -15.63 -19.96 -3.96
N ASN A 108 -16.04 -20.28 -2.72
CA ASN A 108 -16.73 -19.29 -1.87
C ASN A 108 -15.83 -18.07 -1.58
N ARG A 109 -14.54 -18.30 -1.38
CA ARG A 109 -13.53 -17.25 -1.15
C ARG A 109 -13.45 -16.27 -2.33
N GLU A 110 -13.35 -16.80 -3.55
CA GLU A 110 -13.32 -15.96 -4.76
C GLU A 110 -14.63 -15.20 -4.97
N LYS A 111 -15.79 -15.80 -4.65
CA LYS A 111 -17.10 -15.10 -4.68
C LYS A 111 -17.13 -13.91 -3.73
N LEU A 112 -16.57 -14.07 -2.52
CA LEU A 112 -16.50 -12.98 -1.55
C LEU A 112 -15.57 -11.87 -2.03
N HIS A 113 -14.44 -12.20 -2.67
CA HIS A 113 -13.56 -11.20 -3.28
C HIS A 113 -14.24 -10.42 -4.39
N VAL A 114 -14.95 -11.09 -5.31
CA VAL A 114 -15.77 -10.44 -6.35
C VAL A 114 -16.80 -9.50 -5.72
N LYS A 115 -17.48 -9.97 -4.67
CA LYS A 115 -18.47 -9.18 -3.93
C LYS A 115 -17.82 -7.94 -3.29
N ALA A 116 -16.70 -8.08 -2.61
CA ALA A 116 -16.03 -6.96 -1.93
C ALA A 116 -15.55 -5.89 -2.91
N VAL A 117 -14.91 -6.29 -4.03
CA VAL A 117 -14.48 -5.36 -5.08
C VAL A 117 -15.67 -4.63 -5.70
N LYS A 118 -16.79 -5.33 -5.91
CA LYS A 118 -18.04 -4.71 -6.38
C LYS A 118 -18.61 -3.70 -5.37
N GLU A 119 -18.71 -4.08 -4.10
CA GLU A 119 -19.17 -3.20 -3.03
C GLU A 119 -18.31 -1.94 -2.96
N TRP A 120 -16.99 -2.08 -3.08
CA TRP A 120 -16.06 -0.96 -3.14
C TRP A 120 -16.30 -0.07 -4.36
N ALA A 121 -16.44 -0.66 -5.55
CA ALA A 121 -16.72 0.06 -6.80
C ALA A 121 -18.03 0.86 -6.76
N GLU A 122 -19.05 0.36 -6.06
CA GLU A 122 -20.35 1.01 -5.87
C GLU A 122 -20.34 2.06 -4.74
N GLY A 123 -19.19 2.30 -4.10
CA GLY A 123 -19.05 3.24 -2.98
C GLY A 123 -19.48 2.69 -1.61
N ASN A 124 -19.83 1.41 -1.52
CA ASN A 124 -20.15 0.72 -0.27
C ASN A 124 -18.86 0.24 0.43
N THR A 125 -17.90 1.16 0.60
CA THR A 125 -16.53 0.90 1.02
C THR A 125 -16.41 0.20 2.37
N ALA A 126 -17.17 0.65 3.37
CA ALA A 126 -17.21 0.00 4.69
C ALA A 126 -17.75 -1.43 4.61
N GLN A 127 -18.71 -1.71 3.71
CA GLN A 127 -19.27 -3.05 3.54
C GLN A 127 -18.27 -3.98 2.84
N ALA A 128 -17.51 -3.47 1.87
CA ALA A 128 -16.42 -4.22 1.25
C ALA A 128 -15.35 -4.63 2.27
N CYS A 129 -14.95 -3.73 3.18
CA CYS A 129 -14.08 -4.07 4.31
C CYS A 129 -14.61 -5.25 5.12
N LEU A 130 -15.91 -5.23 5.48
CA LEU A 130 -16.53 -6.34 6.22
C LEU A 130 -16.53 -7.63 5.41
N THR A 131 -16.74 -7.57 4.09
CA THR A 131 -16.67 -8.75 3.22
C THR A 131 -15.25 -9.32 3.14
N TRP A 132 -14.19 -8.49 3.12
CA TRP A 132 -12.81 -8.97 3.25
C TRP A 132 -12.52 -9.55 4.64
N GLU A 133 -13.04 -8.97 5.71
CA GLU A 133 -12.96 -9.55 7.06
C GLU A 133 -13.64 -10.92 7.15
N ASP A 134 -14.79 -11.10 6.49
CA ASP A 134 -15.45 -12.41 6.39
C ASP A 134 -14.56 -13.46 5.69
N ILE A 135 -13.77 -13.05 4.69
CA ILE A 135 -12.75 -13.92 4.08
C ILE A 135 -11.68 -14.27 5.12
N LEU A 136 -11.16 -13.28 5.85
CA LEU A 136 -10.09 -13.47 6.84
C LEU A 136 -10.51 -14.34 8.03
N MET A 137 -11.81 -14.37 8.37
CA MET A 137 -12.34 -15.29 9.37
C MET A 137 -12.23 -16.77 8.95
N ALA A 138 -12.38 -17.06 7.64
CA ALA A 138 -12.27 -18.43 7.10
C ALA A 138 -10.86 -18.76 6.61
N ASN A 139 -10.15 -17.77 6.08
CA ASN A 139 -8.87 -17.86 5.40
C ASN A 139 -7.94 -16.74 5.91
N PRO A 140 -7.45 -16.83 7.17
CA PRO A 140 -6.69 -15.75 7.80
C PRO A 140 -5.36 -15.42 7.09
N THR A 141 -4.87 -16.33 6.24
CA THR A 141 -3.63 -16.19 5.47
C THR A 141 -3.83 -15.65 4.05
N ASP A 142 -5.04 -15.22 3.68
CA ASP A 142 -5.31 -14.59 2.39
C ASP A 142 -4.75 -13.15 2.36
N MET A 143 -3.50 -12.99 1.89
CA MET A 143 -2.83 -11.69 1.86
C MET A 143 -3.57 -10.65 1.02
N PHE A 144 -4.28 -11.06 -0.04
CA PHE A 144 -5.02 -10.10 -0.85
C PHE A 144 -6.19 -9.50 -0.07
N ALA A 145 -6.94 -10.32 0.69
CA ALA A 145 -7.96 -9.81 1.61
C ALA A 145 -7.36 -8.93 2.72
N VAL A 146 -6.21 -9.33 3.29
CA VAL A 146 -5.50 -8.52 4.30
C VAL A 146 -5.17 -7.14 3.74
N LYS A 147 -4.53 -7.09 2.57
CA LYS A 147 -4.03 -5.84 1.98
C LYS A 147 -5.17 -4.93 1.54
N MET A 148 -6.19 -5.48 0.90
CA MET A 148 -7.38 -4.70 0.48
C MET A 148 -8.10 -4.12 1.71
N ALA A 149 -8.34 -4.92 2.75
CA ALA A 149 -8.97 -4.42 3.97
C ALA A 149 -8.12 -3.34 4.66
N HIS A 150 -6.80 -3.57 4.79
CA HIS A 150 -5.87 -2.64 5.41
C HIS A 150 -5.83 -1.28 4.69
N ASP A 151 -5.63 -1.29 3.37
CA ASP A 151 -5.59 -0.06 2.58
C ASP A 151 -6.94 0.66 2.59
N SER A 152 -8.04 -0.08 2.49
CA SER A 152 -9.37 0.50 2.63
C SER A 152 -9.59 1.15 4.00
N TYR A 153 -9.12 0.55 5.09
CA TYR A 153 -9.20 1.17 6.42
C TYR A 153 -8.33 2.41 6.55
N PHE A 154 -7.16 2.43 5.90
CA PHE A 154 -6.32 3.62 5.80
C PHE A 154 -7.05 4.77 5.11
N TYR A 155 -7.64 4.54 3.92
CA TYR A 155 -8.39 5.56 3.19
C TYR A 155 -9.71 5.99 3.87
N LEU A 156 -10.27 5.17 4.76
CA LEU A 156 -11.47 5.50 5.54
C LEU A 156 -11.14 6.16 6.89
N GLY A 157 -9.86 6.25 7.27
CA GLY A 157 -9.43 6.77 8.56
C GLY A 157 -9.81 5.88 9.75
N TYR A 158 -10.00 4.57 9.53
CA TYR A 158 -10.43 3.61 10.56
C TYR A 158 -9.23 3.03 11.31
N GLN A 159 -8.50 3.88 12.03
CA GLN A 159 -7.24 3.56 12.73
C GLN A 159 -7.30 2.30 13.62
N SER A 160 -8.40 2.10 14.35
CA SER A 160 -8.55 0.91 15.19
C SER A 160 -8.64 -0.37 14.35
N GLN A 161 -9.29 -0.30 13.20
CA GLN A 161 -9.44 -1.43 12.28
C GLN A 161 -8.14 -1.72 11.54
N ILE A 162 -7.34 -0.71 11.17
CA ILE A 162 -5.98 -0.90 10.64
C ILE A 162 -5.18 -1.82 11.57
N ARG A 163 -5.18 -1.54 12.88
CA ARG A 163 -4.52 -2.38 13.89
C ARG A 163 -5.21 -3.73 14.06
N ASP A 164 -6.51 -3.71 14.38
CA ASP A 164 -7.22 -4.88 14.91
C ASP A 164 -7.44 -5.95 13.84
N SER A 165 -7.54 -5.56 12.56
CA SER A 165 -7.62 -6.49 11.42
C SER A 165 -6.37 -7.37 11.36
N ILE A 166 -5.20 -6.74 11.37
CA ILE A 166 -3.93 -7.46 11.34
C ILE A 166 -3.74 -8.28 12.63
N ALA A 167 -4.04 -7.71 13.79
CA ALA A 167 -3.91 -8.39 15.08
C ALA A 167 -4.76 -9.68 15.16
N ARG A 168 -5.94 -9.72 14.52
CA ARG A 168 -6.80 -10.91 14.48
C ARG A 168 -6.17 -12.06 13.70
N VAL A 169 -5.56 -11.77 12.56
CA VAL A 169 -4.99 -12.81 11.69
C VAL A 169 -3.59 -13.22 12.12
N LEU A 170 -2.79 -12.31 12.68
CA LEU A 170 -1.37 -12.51 12.97
C LEU A 170 -1.02 -13.84 13.67
N PRO A 171 -1.78 -14.34 14.67
CA PRO A 171 -1.49 -15.63 15.32
C PRO A 171 -1.60 -16.86 14.39
N GLN A 172 -2.28 -16.74 13.26
CA GLN A 172 -2.43 -17.79 12.25
C GLN A 172 -1.30 -17.77 11.22
N TRP A 173 -0.48 -16.71 11.20
CA TRP A 173 0.65 -16.57 10.29
C TRP A 173 1.93 -17.11 10.92
N ARG A 174 2.72 -17.81 10.11
CA ARG A 174 4.03 -18.34 10.48
C ARG A 174 5.09 -17.66 9.61
N GLU A 175 6.33 -17.60 10.11
CA GLU A 175 7.44 -16.94 9.42
C GLU A 175 7.79 -17.59 8.06
N ASP A 176 7.40 -18.85 7.85
CA ASP A 176 7.59 -19.56 6.58
C ASP A 176 6.48 -19.30 5.55
N ILE A 177 5.40 -18.61 5.94
CA ILE A 177 4.33 -18.22 5.00
C ILE A 177 4.82 -17.02 4.19
N PRO A 178 4.71 -17.05 2.85
CA PRO A 178 5.11 -15.93 2.01
C PRO A 178 4.46 -14.61 2.46
N LEU A 179 5.24 -13.52 2.41
CA LEU A 179 4.81 -12.16 2.76
C LEU A 179 4.58 -11.89 4.26
N TYR A 180 4.94 -12.82 5.16
CA TYR A 180 4.87 -12.62 6.61
C TYR A 180 5.59 -11.34 7.09
N GLY A 181 6.73 -10.98 6.49
CA GLY A 181 7.49 -9.77 6.84
C GLY A 181 6.64 -8.50 6.70
N TYR A 182 5.94 -8.35 5.58
CA TYR A 182 5.06 -7.20 5.32
C TYR A 182 3.88 -7.11 6.29
N LEU A 183 3.42 -8.25 6.82
CA LEU A 183 2.39 -8.27 7.87
C LEU A 183 2.87 -7.61 9.17
N GLN A 184 4.17 -7.68 9.46
CA GLN A 184 4.75 -6.98 10.61
C GLN A 184 4.69 -5.46 10.40
N GLY A 185 5.00 -4.97 9.20
CA GLY A 185 4.93 -3.55 8.87
C GLY A 185 3.51 -3.00 8.96
N MET A 186 2.54 -3.69 8.37
CA MET A 186 1.12 -3.32 8.49
C MET A 186 0.65 -3.29 9.96
N TYR A 187 1.08 -4.25 10.77
CA TYR A 187 0.73 -4.24 12.20
C TYR A 187 1.41 -3.11 12.97
N ALA A 188 2.69 -2.87 12.71
CA ALA A 188 3.45 -1.78 13.31
C ALA A 188 2.80 -0.43 13.02
N PHE A 189 2.37 -0.22 11.77
CA PHE A 189 1.65 0.99 11.37
C PHE A 189 0.32 1.15 12.14
N GLY A 190 -0.51 0.11 12.21
CA GLY A 190 -1.73 0.16 13.02
C GLY A 190 -1.48 0.43 14.51
N LEU A 191 -0.38 -0.08 15.06
CA LEU A 191 0.02 0.19 16.44
C LEU A 191 0.42 1.64 16.67
N VAL A 192 1.22 2.26 15.79
CA VAL A 192 1.61 3.68 15.91
C VAL A 192 0.41 4.60 15.77
N GLU A 193 -0.49 4.32 14.82
CA GLU A 193 -1.74 5.06 14.60
C GLU A 193 -2.73 4.96 15.77
N THR A 194 -2.50 4.03 16.68
CA THR A 194 -3.31 3.87 17.90
C THR A 194 -2.53 4.17 19.18
N GLY A 195 -1.30 4.68 19.08
CA GLY A 195 -0.49 5.16 20.20
C GLY A 195 0.32 4.09 20.95
N PHE A 196 0.51 2.90 20.37
CA PHE A 196 1.29 1.81 20.96
C PHE A 196 2.75 1.81 20.46
N TYR A 197 3.44 2.94 20.60
CA TYR A 197 4.75 3.21 19.99
C TYR A 197 5.81 2.12 20.25
N LYS A 198 5.97 1.71 21.51
CA LYS A 198 6.96 0.68 21.89
C LYS A 198 6.70 -0.70 21.29
N GLU A 199 5.43 -1.06 21.07
CA GLU A 199 5.11 -2.31 20.39
C GLU A 199 5.22 -2.15 18.88
N ALA A 200 4.86 -0.98 18.34
CA ALA A 200 5.05 -0.65 16.92
C ALA A 200 6.53 -0.77 16.51
N GLU A 201 7.46 -0.17 17.27
CA GLU A 201 8.92 -0.26 17.03
C GLU A 201 9.40 -1.71 16.97
N LYS A 202 8.97 -2.57 17.92
CA LYS A 202 9.36 -3.99 17.92
C LYS A 202 8.91 -4.71 16.65
N HIS A 203 7.69 -4.45 16.19
CA HIS A 203 7.14 -5.07 14.99
C HIS A 203 7.80 -4.52 13.72
N ALA A 204 8.03 -3.20 13.64
CA ALA A 204 8.73 -2.57 12.53
C ALA A 204 10.16 -3.13 12.40
N LEU A 205 10.93 -3.16 13.49
CA LEU A 205 12.29 -3.71 13.49
C LEU A 205 12.32 -5.20 13.14
N LYS A 206 11.36 -6.00 13.65
CA LYS A 206 11.24 -7.41 13.26
C LYS A 206 10.98 -7.57 11.77
N GLY A 207 10.13 -6.72 11.18
CA GLY A 207 9.87 -6.76 9.74
C GLY A 207 11.09 -6.35 8.92
N LEU A 208 11.84 -5.33 9.35
CA LEU A 208 13.10 -4.90 8.70
C LEU A 208 14.22 -5.95 8.82
N GLU A 209 14.28 -6.72 9.91
CA GLU A 209 15.19 -7.85 10.03
C GLU A 209 14.91 -8.94 8.99
N LEU A 210 13.63 -9.14 8.64
CA LEU A 210 13.20 -10.12 7.64
C LEU A 210 13.33 -9.57 6.21
N ASN A 211 12.97 -8.31 6.02
CA ASN A 211 13.03 -7.61 4.75
C ASN A 211 13.41 -6.13 4.97
N PRO A 212 14.68 -5.76 4.80
CA PRO A 212 15.14 -4.38 4.96
C PRO A 212 14.46 -3.38 4.01
N ARG A 213 13.88 -3.86 2.91
CA ARG A 213 13.22 -3.04 1.89
C ARG A 213 11.72 -2.89 2.11
N ASP A 214 11.19 -3.36 3.23
CA ASP A 214 9.79 -3.16 3.57
C ASP A 214 9.52 -1.68 3.89
N CYS A 215 8.78 -1.04 3.00
CA CYS A 215 8.42 0.36 3.09
C CYS A 215 7.46 0.64 4.25
N TRP A 216 6.56 -0.28 4.59
CA TRP A 216 5.65 -0.12 5.73
C TRP A 216 6.39 -0.16 7.05
N CYS A 217 7.36 -1.07 7.20
CA CYS A 217 8.16 -1.12 8.42
C CYS A 217 9.03 0.14 8.58
N THR A 218 9.65 0.61 7.50
CA THR A 218 10.44 1.85 7.55
C THR A 218 9.58 3.05 7.92
N HIS A 219 8.40 3.17 7.30
CA HIS A 219 7.46 4.25 7.57
C HIS A 219 6.95 4.19 9.01
N ALA A 220 6.50 3.02 9.49
CA ALA A 220 6.04 2.86 10.86
C ALA A 220 7.13 3.20 11.89
N GLU A 221 8.39 2.83 11.63
CA GLU A 221 9.53 3.20 12.48
C GLU A 221 9.78 4.71 12.48
N ALA A 222 9.75 5.35 11.30
CA ALA A 222 9.89 6.80 11.20
C ALA A 222 8.79 7.52 12.02
N HIS A 223 7.55 7.06 11.89
CA HIS A 223 6.41 7.54 12.66
C HIS A 223 6.60 7.37 14.17
N VAL A 224 7.05 6.20 14.63
CA VAL A 224 7.31 5.97 16.06
C VAL A 224 8.38 6.91 16.60
N ILE A 225 9.48 7.08 15.88
CA ILE A 225 10.58 7.97 16.25
C ILE A 225 10.10 9.43 16.33
N GLU A 226 9.28 9.86 15.37
CA GLU A 226 8.65 11.19 15.36
C GLU A 226 7.77 11.38 16.60
N MET A 227 6.83 10.47 16.84
CA MET A 227 5.86 10.56 17.94
C MET A 227 6.53 10.49 19.32
N GLU A 228 7.72 9.90 19.43
CA GLU A 228 8.52 9.88 20.66
C GLU A 228 9.53 11.05 20.77
N GLY A 229 9.60 11.94 19.78
CA GLY A 229 10.46 13.11 19.79
C GLY A 229 11.95 12.76 19.74
N ARG A 230 12.31 11.75 18.94
CA ARG A 230 13.68 11.23 18.78
C ARG A 230 14.32 11.65 17.45
N GLN A 231 14.26 12.94 17.12
CA GLN A 231 14.61 13.46 15.78
C GLN A 231 16.02 13.04 15.31
N ASP A 232 17.03 13.08 16.19
CA ASP A 232 18.40 12.66 15.86
C ASP A 232 18.49 11.16 15.48
N ASP A 233 17.71 10.32 16.17
CA ASP A 233 17.63 8.88 15.85
C ASP A 233 16.95 8.68 14.49
N GLY A 234 15.90 9.45 14.19
CA GLY A 234 15.17 9.39 12.91
C GLY A 234 16.00 9.80 11.71
N ILE A 235 16.72 10.92 11.84
CA ILE A 235 17.70 11.36 10.83
C ILE A 235 18.77 10.27 10.66
N SER A 236 19.28 9.68 11.75
CA SER A 236 20.29 8.63 11.65
C SER A 236 19.74 7.35 11.00
N PHE A 237 18.52 6.96 11.31
CA PHE A 237 17.85 5.78 10.76
C PHE A 237 17.65 5.94 9.25
N LEU A 238 16.92 6.97 8.82
CA LEU A 238 16.57 7.17 7.41
C LEU A 238 17.81 7.40 6.53
N SER A 239 18.82 8.12 7.03
CA SER A 239 20.06 8.33 6.27
C SER A 239 20.88 7.06 6.07
N LYS A 240 20.93 6.16 7.06
CA LYS A 240 21.70 4.91 6.97
C LYS A 240 21.03 3.88 6.07
N THR A 241 19.70 3.89 6.00
CA THR A 241 18.90 2.88 5.28
C THR A 241 18.34 3.38 3.95
N ILE A 242 18.74 4.57 3.48
CA ILE A 242 18.22 5.20 2.26
C ILE A 242 18.20 4.29 1.02
N ASN A 243 19.23 3.45 0.84
CA ASN A 243 19.31 2.53 -0.30
C ASN A 243 18.32 1.36 -0.22
N ASP A 244 17.73 1.10 0.96
CA ASP A 244 16.78 0.02 1.17
C ASP A 244 15.35 0.50 0.96
N TRP A 245 14.94 1.58 1.63
CA TRP A 245 13.54 2.05 1.60
C TRP A 245 13.18 2.87 0.35
N THR A 246 14.14 3.47 -0.34
CA THR A 246 13.86 4.21 -1.61
C THR A 246 13.42 3.30 -2.76
N MET A 247 13.60 1.98 -2.61
CA MET A 247 13.11 0.98 -3.57
C MET A 247 11.58 0.81 -3.52
N GLY A 248 10.95 1.12 -2.39
CA GLY A 248 9.49 1.09 -2.23
C GLY A 248 8.88 2.39 -2.75
N ALA A 249 8.49 2.40 -4.02
CA ALA A 249 8.16 3.63 -4.74
C ALA A 249 7.03 4.46 -4.08
N MET A 250 5.99 3.81 -3.55
CA MET A 250 4.80 4.52 -3.04
C MET A 250 5.02 5.29 -1.73
N LEU A 251 5.90 4.82 -0.84
CA LEU A 251 6.17 5.49 0.45
C LEU A 251 7.51 6.20 0.50
N ALA A 252 8.33 6.11 -0.57
CA ALA A 252 9.63 6.76 -0.58
C ALA A 252 9.51 8.28 -0.42
N CYS A 253 8.55 8.93 -1.08
CA CYS A 253 8.29 10.36 -0.90
C CYS A 253 7.92 10.67 0.56
N HIS A 254 7.01 9.90 1.12
CA HIS A 254 6.52 10.09 2.48
C HIS A 254 7.61 9.85 3.55
N ASN A 255 8.54 8.91 3.32
CA ASN A 255 9.70 8.73 4.20
C ASN A 255 10.66 9.93 4.13
N TYR A 256 10.86 10.55 2.96
CA TYR A 256 11.58 11.82 2.87
C TYR A 256 10.83 12.96 3.57
N TRP A 257 9.50 12.95 3.54
CA TRP A 257 8.69 13.92 4.27
C TRP A 257 8.92 13.82 5.79
N HIS A 258 8.88 12.62 6.40
CA HIS A 258 9.24 12.44 7.82
C HIS A 258 10.66 12.91 8.10
N TRP A 259 11.62 12.60 7.22
CA TRP A 259 13.00 13.08 7.37
C TRP A 259 13.04 14.62 7.42
N ALA A 260 12.35 15.29 6.50
CA ALA A 260 12.27 16.74 6.49
C ALA A 260 11.62 17.28 7.77
N LEU A 261 10.59 16.61 8.30
CA LEU A 261 9.95 17.00 9.56
C LEU A 261 10.91 16.97 10.76
N TYR A 262 11.77 15.95 10.88
CA TYR A 262 12.78 15.93 11.94
C TYR A 262 13.69 17.17 11.92
N HIS A 263 14.04 17.65 10.72
CA HIS A 263 14.82 18.88 10.58
C HIS A 263 14.00 20.13 10.93
N ILE A 264 12.71 20.20 10.57
CA ILE A 264 11.82 21.30 10.97
C ILE A 264 11.71 21.38 12.49
N GLU A 265 11.44 20.28 13.16
CA GLU A 265 11.29 20.23 14.62
C GLU A 265 12.56 20.65 15.37
N LYS A 266 13.73 20.44 14.76
CA LYS A 266 15.02 20.90 15.28
C LYS A 266 15.36 22.36 14.94
N GLY A 267 14.55 23.04 14.14
CA GLY A 267 14.83 24.38 13.61
C GLY A 267 15.87 24.40 12.48
N GLU A 268 16.20 23.23 11.91
CA GLU A 268 17.17 23.04 10.82
C GLU A 268 16.49 23.25 9.45
N HIS A 269 15.78 24.37 9.28
CA HIS A 269 14.87 24.62 8.16
C HIS A 269 15.52 24.53 6.77
N GLN A 270 16.81 24.89 6.64
CA GLN A 270 17.51 24.77 5.36
C GLN A 270 17.65 23.31 4.94
N ALA A 271 17.96 22.40 5.87
CA ALA A 271 18.07 20.98 5.56
C ALA A 271 16.72 20.38 5.15
N ALA A 272 15.64 20.79 5.81
CA ALA A 272 14.28 20.42 5.40
C ALA A 272 13.92 20.92 3.99
N MET A 273 14.33 22.16 3.65
CA MET A 273 14.15 22.71 2.29
C MET A 273 14.99 21.97 1.25
N ASP A 274 16.23 21.60 1.58
CA ASP A 274 17.10 20.84 0.68
C ASP A 274 16.47 19.46 0.38
N ILE A 275 15.92 18.77 1.39
CA ILE A 275 15.17 17.51 1.18
C ILE A 275 13.93 17.73 0.30
N TYR A 276 13.21 18.84 0.49
CA TYR A 276 12.09 19.17 -0.39
C TYR A 276 12.56 19.30 -1.84
N ASP A 277 13.59 20.10 -2.11
CA ASP A 277 14.05 20.38 -3.47
C ASP A 277 14.69 19.17 -4.15
N GLU A 278 15.40 18.34 -3.39
CA GLU A 278 16.14 17.21 -3.93
C GLU A 278 15.25 15.99 -4.15
N GLU A 279 14.23 15.79 -3.32
CA GLU A 279 13.45 14.54 -3.30
C GLU A 279 11.94 14.79 -3.38
N VAL A 280 11.31 15.38 -2.36
CA VAL A 280 9.82 15.49 -2.28
C VAL A 280 9.24 16.23 -3.48
N GLY A 281 9.79 17.40 -3.82
CA GLY A 281 9.37 18.21 -4.96
C GLY A 281 9.62 17.55 -6.31
N LYS A 282 10.62 16.68 -6.45
CA LYS A 282 10.81 15.90 -7.68
C LYS A 282 9.82 14.75 -7.77
N ARG A 283 9.57 14.06 -6.66
CA ARG A 283 8.69 12.88 -6.60
C ARG A 283 7.24 13.24 -6.85
N CYS A 284 6.76 14.38 -6.38
CA CYS A 284 5.38 14.81 -6.58
C CYS A 284 4.99 15.04 -8.07
N HIS A 285 5.97 15.11 -8.98
CA HIS A 285 5.73 15.09 -10.43
C HIS A 285 5.20 13.74 -10.94
N SER A 286 5.21 12.69 -10.11
CA SER A 286 4.49 11.44 -10.36
C SER A 286 2.99 11.68 -10.56
N GLY A 287 2.44 12.76 -9.98
CA GLY A 287 1.00 13.01 -9.90
C GLY A 287 0.29 12.08 -8.91
N ALA A 288 1.03 11.32 -8.09
CA ALA A 288 0.42 10.54 -7.03
C ALA A 288 -0.11 11.47 -5.94
N MET A 289 -1.36 11.24 -5.50
CA MET A 289 -2.02 12.11 -4.53
C MET A 289 -1.25 12.20 -3.21
N LEU A 290 -0.66 11.10 -2.73
CA LEU A 290 0.14 11.09 -1.50
C LEU A 290 1.36 12.02 -1.61
N ASP A 291 2.13 11.92 -2.70
CA ASP A 291 3.29 12.78 -2.92
C ASP A 291 2.91 14.28 -2.98
N LEU A 292 1.74 14.60 -3.50
CA LEU A 292 1.22 15.97 -3.54
C LEU A 292 0.80 16.46 -2.15
N VAL A 293 0.21 15.59 -1.33
CA VAL A 293 -0.14 15.88 0.07
C VAL A 293 1.14 16.12 0.89
N ASP A 294 2.14 15.26 0.77
CA ASP A 294 3.45 15.40 1.41
C ASP A 294 4.09 16.75 1.07
N ALA A 295 4.18 17.07 -0.22
CA ALA A 295 4.76 18.32 -0.69
C ALA A 295 3.99 19.53 -0.14
N SER A 296 2.66 19.49 -0.16
CA SER A 296 1.80 20.58 0.33
C SER A 296 1.96 20.77 1.84
N SER A 297 1.96 19.66 2.57
CA SER A 297 2.11 19.58 4.02
C SER A 297 3.46 20.17 4.47
N LEU A 298 4.55 19.80 3.78
CA LEU A 298 5.89 20.26 4.10
C LEU A 298 6.08 21.76 3.83
N LEU A 299 5.64 22.26 2.68
CA LEU A 299 5.68 23.70 2.37
C LEU A 299 4.87 24.52 3.38
N TYR A 300 3.69 24.02 3.75
CA TYR A 300 2.83 24.70 4.72
C TYR A 300 3.50 24.81 6.10
N ARG A 301 4.07 23.71 6.60
CA ARG A 301 4.80 23.66 7.88
C ARG A 301 6.03 24.58 7.87
N LEU A 302 6.82 24.58 6.81
CA LEU A 302 7.96 25.51 6.64
C LEU A 302 7.52 26.98 6.67
N GLN A 303 6.39 27.30 6.02
CA GLN A 303 5.86 28.66 6.03
C GLN A 303 5.35 29.07 7.42
N MET A 304 4.80 28.13 8.21
CA MET A 304 4.43 28.39 9.61
C MET A 304 5.64 28.71 10.49
N GLU A 305 6.80 28.11 10.21
CA GLU A 305 8.09 28.44 10.85
C GLU A 305 8.74 29.73 10.30
N GLY A 306 8.04 30.45 9.41
CA GLY A 306 8.51 31.72 8.85
C GLY A 306 9.53 31.60 7.71
N VAL A 307 9.68 30.41 7.13
CA VAL A 307 10.56 30.16 5.98
C VAL A 307 9.91 30.67 4.69
N ASP A 308 10.69 31.38 3.86
CA ASP A 308 10.25 31.75 2.51
C ASP A 308 10.35 30.56 1.57
N VAL A 309 9.19 30.02 1.18
CA VAL A 309 9.05 28.87 0.28
C VAL A 309 9.15 29.25 -1.21
N GLY A 310 9.23 30.54 -1.54
CA GLY A 310 9.44 31.02 -2.90
C GLY A 310 8.33 30.64 -3.88
N ALA A 311 8.69 30.08 -5.04
CA ALA A 311 7.76 29.75 -6.13
C ALA A 311 7.14 28.34 -6.05
N ARG A 312 7.53 27.52 -5.06
CA ARG A 312 7.17 26.09 -4.97
C ARG A 312 5.66 25.85 -4.91
N TRP A 313 4.92 26.73 -4.25
CA TRP A 313 3.45 26.68 -4.25
C TRP A 313 2.83 26.80 -5.64
N LYS A 314 3.45 27.54 -6.56
CA LYS A 314 2.92 27.69 -7.93
C LYS A 314 3.12 26.43 -8.75
N GLU A 315 4.26 25.77 -8.57
CA GLU A 315 4.54 24.49 -9.20
C GLU A 315 3.56 23.42 -8.71
N LEU A 316 3.38 23.34 -7.40
CA LEU A 316 2.47 22.38 -6.80
C LEU A 316 1.00 22.62 -7.18
N TYR A 317 0.60 23.90 -7.32
CA TYR A 317 -0.73 24.26 -7.81
C TYR A 317 -1.03 23.62 -9.18
N HIS A 318 -0.08 23.65 -10.12
CA HIS A 318 -0.27 23.07 -11.44
C HIS A 318 -0.40 21.54 -11.41
N LEU A 319 0.27 20.88 -10.47
CA LEU A 319 0.14 19.43 -10.29
C LEU A 319 -1.23 19.06 -9.69
N TRP A 320 -1.77 19.87 -8.78
CA TRP A 320 -3.11 19.67 -8.23
C TRP A 320 -4.24 19.89 -9.24
N GLU A 321 -4.01 20.58 -10.38
CA GLU A 321 -5.05 20.83 -11.39
C GLU A 321 -5.68 19.53 -11.94
N SER A 322 -4.93 18.43 -12.00
CA SER A 322 -5.46 17.13 -12.47
C SER A 322 -6.36 16.41 -11.46
N HIS A 323 -6.37 16.86 -10.20
CA HIS A 323 -7.08 16.22 -9.09
C HIS A 323 -8.32 17.02 -8.65
N THR A 324 -8.70 18.09 -9.36
CA THR A 324 -9.83 18.95 -8.96
C THR A 324 -11.18 18.24 -8.96
N ASP A 325 -11.30 17.20 -9.78
CA ASP A 325 -12.51 16.38 -9.90
C ASP A 325 -12.37 15.03 -9.16
N ASP A 326 -11.26 14.82 -8.43
CA ASP A 326 -11.08 13.61 -7.65
C ASP A 326 -12.06 13.60 -6.47
N HIS A 327 -12.70 12.45 -6.29
CA HIS A 327 -13.53 12.21 -5.12
C HIS A 327 -12.63 11.64 -4.02
N ILE A 328 -12.00 12.56 -3.29
CA ILE A 328 -11.00 12.24 -2.28
C ILE A 328 -11.63 11.45 -1.11
N TRP A 329 -10.93 10.40 -0.70
CA TRP A 329 -11.17 9.66 0.53
C TRP A 329 -10.46 10.33 1.71
N TYR A 330 -11.04 10.26 2.91
CA TYR A 330 -10.49 10.88 4.11
C TYR A 330 -9.23 10.14 4.59
N VAL A 331 -8.06 10.54 4.11
CA VAL A 331 -6.78 10.14 4.70
C VAL A 331 -6.61 10.93 6.00
N ARG A 332 -6.45 10.20 7.10
CA ARG A 332 -6.09 10.75 8.40
C ARG A 332 -4.94 9.94 8.95
N ASP A 333 -3.74 10.43 8.67
CA ASP A 333 -2.54 10.08 9.41
C ASP A 333 -2.49 10.95 10.69
N ARG A 334 -1.99 10.43 11.83
CA ARG A 334 -1.79 11.26 13.03
C ARG A 334 -0.72 12.34 12.87
N ALA A 335 0.20 12.19 11.92
CA ALA A 335 1.27 13.15 11.64
C ALA A 335 0.85 14.26 10.66
N GLU A 336 -0.20 14.04 9.86
CA GLU A 336 -0.70 14.99 8.83
C GLU A 336 -1.73 16.00 9.35
#